data_AF-A0A731UWL8-F1
#
_entry.id   AF-A0A731UWL8-F1
#
_cell.length_a   1.000
_cell.length_b   1.000
_cell.length_c   1.000
_cell.angle_alpha   90.00
_cell.angle_beta   90.00
_cell.angle_gamma   90.00
#
_symmetry.space_group_name_H-M   'P 1'
#
loop_
_entity.id
_entity.type
_entity.pdbx_description
1 polymer ?
#
loop_
_entity_poly.entity_id
_entity_poly.type
_entity_poly.pdbx_seq_one_letter_code
_entity_poly.pdbx_strand_id
1 'polypeptide(L)'
;MTPQLTWTREADTLVLAGELDQDVLAPLWDARVEAMTGVTRIDLSQISRVDTGGLALLAHLVNQAKKQGNAVSLSGVNDKVYALAQLYNLPEDVLPRM
;
A
#
# COMPACT_ATOMS: atom_id res chain seq x y z
N MET A 1 11.49 -19.53 4.99
CA MET A 1 10.76 -19.01 3.82
C MET A 1 11.12 -17.54 3.74
N THR A 2 11.60 -17.08 2.59
CA THR A 2 11.97 -15.66 2.43
C THR A 2 10.68 -14.85 2.39
N PRO A 3 10.57 -13.74 3.14
CA PRO A 3 9.45 -12.82 2.93
C PRO A 3 9.44 -12.45 1.45
N GLN A 4 8.25 -12.39 0.86
CA GLN A 4 8.09 -12.03 -0.55
C GLN A 4 6.88 -11.11 -0.66
N LEU A 5 7.11 -9.97 -1.33
CA LEU A 5 6.06 -9.05 -1.74
C LEU A 5 5.83 -9.24 -3.23
N THR A 6 4.58 -9.51 -3.60
CA THR A 6 4.14 -9.53 -4.99
C THR A 6 3.04 -8.52 -5.18
N TRP A 7 2.99 -7.92 -6.36
CA TRP A 7 1.92 -7.02 -6.74
C TRP A 7 1.43 -7.37 -8.14
N THR A 8 0.13 -7.25 -8.34
CA THR A 8 -0.51 -7.41 -9.64
C THR A 8 -1.49 -6.28 -9.84
N ARG A 9 -1.71 -5.92 -11.10
CA ARG A 9 -2.60 -4.83 -11.46
C ARG A 9 -3.82 -5.39 -12.17
N GLU A 10 -4.96 -5.26 -11.52
CA GLU A 10 -6.25 -5.69 -12.04
C GLU A 10 -7.06 -4.44 -12.39
N ALA A 11 -7.04 -4.07 -13.69
CA ALA A 11 -7.67 -2.84 -14.18
C ALA A 11 -7.17 -1.57 -13.45
N ASP A 12 -8.00 -1.01 -12.57
CA ASP A 12 -7.75 0.19 -11.75
C ASP A 12 -7.33 -0.15 -10.31
N THR A 13 -7.19 -1.44 -10.00
CA THR A 13 -6.87 -1.94 -8.67
C THR A 13 -5.46 -2.54 -8.62
N LEU A 14 -4.65 -2.08 -7.67
CA LEU A 14 -3.35 -2.66 -7.35
C LEU A 14 -3.51 -3.67 -6.21
N VAL A 15 -3.37 -4.96 -6.52
CA VAL A 15 -3.48 -6.05 -5.54
C VAL A 15 -2.08 -6.36 -5.00
N LEU A 16 -1.90 -6.21 -3.68
CA LEU A 16 -0.67 -6.54 -2.97
C LEU A 16 -0.85 -7.85 -2.20
N ALA A 17 0.11 -8.76 -2.33
CA ALA A 17 0.09 -10.06 -1.67
C ALA A 17 1.44 -10.40 -1.02
N GLY A 18 1.38 -11.03 0.15
CA GLY A 18 2.55 -11.42 0.94
C GLY A 18 2.79 -10.49 2.14
N GLU A 19 4.02 -10.00 2.30
CA GLU A 19 4.43 -9.21 3.46
C GLU A 19 4.93 -7.83 3.04
N LEU A 20 4.45 -6.78 3.72
CA LEU A 20 5.00 -5.42 3.63
C LEU A 20 6.04 -5.24 4.73
N ASP A 21 7.21 -5.84 4.50
CA ASP A 21 8.39 -5.77 5.36
C ASP A 21 9.51 -5.03 4.62
N GLN A 22 10.25 -4.16 5.33
CA GLN A 22 11.34 -3.35 4.78
C GLN A 22 12.31 -4.12 3.86
N ASP A 23 12.53 -5.40 4.12
CA ASP A 23 13.47 -6.24 3.36
C ASP A 23 12.98 -6.55 1.93
N VAL A 24 11.66 -6.42 1.68
CA VAL A 24 11.01 -6.82 0.42
C VAL A 24 10.31 -5.66 -0.29
N LEU A 25 10.42 -4.43 0.22
CA LEU A 25 9.76 -3.26 -0.36
C LEU A 25 10.48 -2.72 -1.59
N ALA A 26 11.80 -2.93 -1.71
CA ALA A 26 12.62 -2.28 -2.74
C ALA A 26 12.09 -2.47 -4.18
N PRO A 27 11.67 -3.68 -4.61
CA PRO A 27 11.13 -3.87 -5.96
C PRO A 27 9.85 -3.06 -6.22
N LEU A 28 8.91 -3.04 -5.26
CA LEU A 28 7.67 -2.26 -5.40
C LEU A 28 7.94 -0.76 -5.29
N TRP A 29 8.90 -0.35 -4.45
CA TRP A 29 9.31 1.04 -4.31
C TRP A 29 9.84 1.59 -5.64
N ASP A 30 10.73 0.86 -6.32
CA ASP A 30 11.29 1.30 -7.60
C ASP A 30 10.21 1.33 -8.70
N ALA A 31 9.31 0.35 -8.72
CA ALA A 31 8.21 0.26 -9.67
C ALA A 31 6.99 1.15 -9.31
N ARG A 32 7.01 1.89 -8.19
CA ARG A 32 5.81 2.57 -7.64
C ARG A 32 5.12 3.52 -8.60
N VAL A 33 5.88 4.18 -9.48
CA VAL A 33 5.33 5.16 -10.44
C VAL A 33 4.48 4.45 -11.48
N GLU A 34 5.03 3.39 -12.07
CA GLU A 34 4.38 2.57 -13.08
C GLU A 34 3.23 1.76 -12.47
N ALA A 35 3.47 1.13 -11.33
CA ALA A 35 2.47 0.35 -10.61
C ALA A 35 1.22 1.17 -10.26
N MET A 36 1.39 2.45 -9.89
CA MET A 36 0.29 3.35 -9.54
C MET A 36 -0.39 4.05 -10.73
N THR A 37 0.11 3.88 -11.96
CA THR A 37 -0.43 4.60 -13.13
C THR A 37 -1.88 4.22 -13.41
N GLY A 38 -2.81 5.15 -13.16
CA GLY A 38 -4.25 4.90 -13.36
C GLY A 38 -4.89 4.02 -12.29
N VAL A 39 -4.24 3.84 -11.14
CA VAL A 39 -4.77 3.09 -10.00
C VAL A 39 -5.67 3.99 -9.15
N THR A 40 -6.86 3.51 -8.85
CA THR A 40 -7.88 4.14 -7.97
C THR A 40 -8.12 3.33 -6.70
N ARG A 41 -7.66 2.08 -6.64
CA ARG A 41 -7.81 1.20 -5.48
C ARG A 41 -6.53 0.41 -5.21
N ILE A 42 -6.18 0.25 -3.94
CA ILE A 42 -5.13 -0.67 -3.51
C ILE A 42 -5.78 -1.75 -2.63
N ASP A 43 -5.63 -3.02 -3.00
CA ASP A 43 -6.13 -4.16 -2.25
C ASP A 43 -5.00 -4.79 -1.42
N LEU A 44 -5.20 -4.82 -0.10
CA LEU A 44 -4.30 -5.40 0.90
C LEU A 44 -4.84 -6.69 1.50
N SER A 45 -5.93 -7.26 0.97
CA SER A 45 -6.59 -8.46 1.51
C SER A 45 -5.67 -9.68 1.57
N GLN A 46 -4.66 -9.74 0.68
CA GLN A 46 -3.66 -10.80 0.62
C GLN A 46 -2.37 -10.47 1.39
N ILE A 47 -2.35 -9.37 2.14
CA ILE A 47 -1.23 -8.99 3.00
C ILE A 47 -1.38 -9.62 4.38
N SER A 48 -0.39 -10.42 4.76
CA SER A 48 -0.35 -11.10 6.06
C SER A 48 0.27 -10.24 7.17
N ARG A 49 1.18 -9.33 6.81
CA ARG A 49 1.95 -8.52 7.76
C ARG A 49 2.36 -7.17 7.16
N VAL A 50 2.36 -6.14 8.00
CA VAL A 50 2.82 -4.79 7.67
C VAL A 50 3.70 -4.27 8.82
N ASP A 51 4.88 -3.77 8.50
CA ASP A 51 5.76 -3.06 9.43
C ASP A 51 5.72 -1.54 9.22
N THR A 52 6.59 -0.80 9.92
CA THR A 52 6.69 0.66 9.78
C THR A 52 7.12 1.08 8.37
N GLY A 53 7.97 0.30 7.70
CA GLY A 53 8.40 0.56 6.32
C GLY A 53 7.27 0.34 5.33
N GLY A 54 6.48 -0.71 5.52
CA GLY A 54 5.28 -1.03 4.75
C GLY A 54 4.25 0.08 4.84
N LEU A 55 4.03 0.61 6.04
CA LEU A 55 3.15 1.76 6.27
C LEU A 55 3.63 3.01 5.50
N ALA A 56 4.94 3.28 5.54
CA ALA A 56 5.54 4.37 4.79
C ALA A 56 5.43 4.18 3.27
N LEU A 57 5.55 2.95 2.77
CA LEU A 57 5.32 2.63 1.36
C LEU A 57 3.87 2.89 0.96
N LEU A 58 2.89 2.42 1.74
CA LEU A 58 1.47 2.67 1.48
C LEU A 58 1.16 4.16 1.39
N ALA A 59 1.69 4.95 2.34
CA ALA A 59 1.59 6.41 2.32
C ALA A 59 2.14 7.02 1.01
N HIS A 60 3.28 6.52 0.55
CA HIS A 60 3.89 6.98 -0.71
C HIS A 60 3.08 6.60 -1.94
N LEU A 61 2.50 5.39 -1.98
CA LEU A 61 1.64 4.95 -3.08
C LEU A 61 0.38 5.82 -3.17
N VAL A 62 -0.27 6.09 -2.03
CA VAL A 62 -1.42 6.99 -1.94
C VAL A 62 -1.06 8.39 -2.44
N ASN A 63 0.06 8.95 -1.96
CA ASN A 63 0.53 10.25 -2.43
C ASN A 63 0.86 10.26 -3.92
N GLN A 64 1.39 9.15 -4.45
CA GLN A 64 1.72 9.01 -5.86
C GLN A 64 0.47 9.01 -6.74
N ALA A 65 -0.59 8.31 -6.35
CA ALA A 65 -1.88 8.38 -7.05
C ALA A 65 -2.45 9.80 -7.04
N LYS A 66 -2.42 10.48 -5.89
CA LYS A 66 -2.86 11.89 -5.77
C LYS A 66 -2.09 12.82 -6.69
N LYS A 67 -0.76 12.66 -6.79
CA LYS A 67 0.08 13.43 -7.73
C LYS A 67 -0.29 13.19 -9.19
N GLN A 68 -0.81 12.00 -9.51
CA GLN A 68 -1.32 11.68 -10.86
C GLN A 68 -2.75 12.17 -11.08
N GLY A 69 -3.38 12.82 -10.08
CA GLY A 69 -4.76 13.30 -10.15
C GLY A 69 -5.82 12.25 -9.79
N ASN A 70 -5.41 11.08 -9.30
CA ASN A 70 -6.31 10.00 -8.92
C ASN A 70 -6.55 10.00 -7.40
N ALA A 71 -7.82 9.91 -6.99
CA ALA A 71 -8.16 9.53 -5.63
C ALA A 71 -7.97 8.01 -5.51
N VAL A 72 -7.09 7.59 -4.59
CA VAL A 72 -6.92 6.17 -4.28
C VAL A 72 -7.61 5.83 -2.97
N SER A 73 -8.14 4.63 -2.88
CA SER A 73 -8.67 4.08 -1.64
C SER A 73 -8.06 2.73 -1.32
N LEU A 74 -7.88 2.44 -0.04
CA LEU A 74 -7.36 1.17 0.44
C LEU A 74 -8.50 0.23 0.78
N SER A 75 -8.36 -1.03 0.38
CA SER A 75 -9.31 -2.12 0.64
C SER A 75 -8.58 -3.32 1.24
N GLY A 76 -9.29 -4.16 1.99
CA GLY A 76 -8.69 -5.37 2.60
C GLY A 76 -7.64 -5.08 3.68
N VAL A 77 -7.57 -3.85 4.19
CA VAL A 77 -6.57 -3.46 5.20
C VAL A 77 -6.86 -4.16 6.53
N ASN A 78 -5.88 -4.88 7.06
CA ASN A 78 -5.98 -5.51 8.37
C ASN A 78 -6.10 -4.45 9.49
N ASP A 79 -6.98 -4.67 10.47
CA ASP A 79 -7.17 -3.80 11.63
C ASP A 79 -5.87 -3.41 12.33
N LYS A 80 -4.87 -4.30 12.32
CA LYS A 80 -3.53 -4.03 12.88
C LYS A 80 -2.81 -2.88 12.17
N VAL A 81 -2.98 -2.73 10.86
CA VAL A 81 -2.39 -1.63 10.08
C VAL A 81 -3.01 -0.30 10.51
N TYR A 82 -4.32 -0.27 10.74
CA TYR A 82 -4.99 0.93 11.26
C TYR A 82 -4.59 1.23 12.70
N ALA A 83 -4.42 0.20 13.55
CA ALA A 83 -3.91 0.38 14.90
C ALA A 83 -2.50 0.97 14.91
N LEU A 84 -1.62 0.51 14.01
CA LEU A 84 -0.28 1.08 13.84
C LEU A 84 -0.35 2.53 13.32
N ALA A 85 -1.18 2.81 12.31
CA ALA A 85 -1.36 4.17 11.81
C ALA A 85 -1.84 5.15 12.90
N GLN A 86 -2.77 4.72 13.76
CA GLN A 86 -3.21 5.50 14.91
C GLN A 86 -2.10 5.67 15.95
N LEU A 87 -1.32 4.62 16.23
CA LEU A 87 -0.19 4.67 17.15
C LEU A 87 0.88 5.68 16.70
N TYR A 88 1.10 5.76 15.39
CA TYR A 88 2.00 6.75 14.77
C TYR A 88 1.32 8.10 14.48
N ASN A 89 0.07 8.27 14.90
CA ASN A 89 -0.70 9.50 14.76
C ASN A 89 -0.75 10.03 13.31
N LEU A 90 -0.85 9.11 12.34
CA LEU A 90 -0.90 9.45 10.92
C LEU A 90 -2.26 10.07 10.54
N PRO A 91 -2.26 11.13 9.71
CA PRO A 91 -3.51 11.74 9.26
C PRO A 91 -4.31 10.77 8.36
N GLU A 92 -5.64 10.86 8.41
CA GLU A 92 -6.54 9.99 7.64
C GLU A 92 -6.31 10.08 6.13
N ASP A 93 -5.79 11.22 5.67
CA ASP A 93 -5.43 11.48 4.28
C ASP A 93 -4.31 10.53 3.77
N VAL A 94 -3.52 9.94 4.66
CA VAL A 94 -2.41 9.03 4.33
C VAL A 94 -2.91 7.62 4.05
N LEU A 95 -4.02 7.20 4.66
CA LEU A 95 -4.65 5.89 4.46
C LEU A 95 -6.15 6.04 4.20
N PRO A 96 -6.54 6.60 3.04
CA PRO A 96 -7.94 6.80 2.68
C PRO A 96 -8.67 5.45 2.61
N ARG A 97 -9.74 5.31 3.39
CA ARG A 97 -10.57 4.10 3.44
C ARG A 97 -11.63 4.17 2.32
N MET A 98 -11.99 3.01 1.76
CA MET A 98 -13.23 2.87 0.99
C MET A 98 -14.45 2.81 1.89
#